data_AF-A0AA97D5A9-F1
#
_entry.id   AF-A0AA97D5A9-F1
#
_cell.length_a   1.000
_cell.length_b   1.000
_cell.length_c   1.000
_cell.angle_alpha   90.00
_cell.angle_beta   90.00
_cell.angle_gamma   90.00
#
_symmetry.space_group_name_H-M   'P 1'
#
loop_
_entity.id
_entity.type
_entity.pdbx_description
1 polymer ?
#
loop_
_entity_poly.entity_id
_entity_poly.type
_entity_poly.pdbx_seq_one_letter_code
_entity_poly.pdbx_strand_id
1 'polypeptide(L)'
;MRGCILAMTLLISTPIIATEIENNEVDGFDKAAINLTDIKPVLNRIAKHPAITLRQLGRSYHSQPIYALDIGSGTTKVMMWSQMHGDENTATAALMDFLDFITLPENAHWLQSWQDKLTLRIIPMINPDGAKAQTRHNAQGIDLNRDAKALRTPEGQTLMRAAKEFKPDFGFNLHDQNAYYGAGKKGNQATISVLAPAYNDAREINTSRGEAMQLIAHLAKTIETMIPGHLAKYNDSYSYRSFGDTFSEMGIRTILIESGAYPNDPHRQVARKVNRVLYKEIIDTLQNGTWKAASINQYNAIPFNASNNWVDLLIDDVNVQSHYGDYKIDIAINNKGNAPRIKELGDISSIRRGYTQIDANKLVYNPGKGFSLTEPIKLNKRHYKELLKQGYSCFSGDFAKLDNRSHWPVYRCQGAFDSQPKLHASAAFLLYQGQTIKYAVLGSELIKLN
;
A
#
# COMPACT_ATOMS: atom_id res chain seq x y z
N MET A 1 -4.11 29.91 -71.04
CA MET A 1 -4.54 29.02 -69.94
C MET A 1 -3.38 28.14 -69.52
N ARG A 2 -2.86 28.33 -68.30
CA ARG A 2 -2.29 27.31 -67.39
C ARG A 2 -1.66 28.07 -66.21
N GLY A 3 -2.44 28.22 -65.14
CA GLY A 3 -1.98 28.78 -63.87
C GLY A 3 -1.14 27.76 -63.12
N CYS A 4 0.01 28.18 -62.61
CA CYS A 4 0.78 27.44 -61.62
C CYS A 4 0.12 27.62 -60.26
N ILE A 5 -0.34 26.51 -59.66
CA ILE A 5 -0.81 26.47 -58.27
C ILE A 5 0.41 26.05 -57.43
N LEU A 6 0.89 26.97 -56.60
CA LEU A 6 1.91 26.72 -55.60
C LEU A 6 1.22 26.07 -54.38
N ALA A 7 1.42 24.77 -54.17
CA ALA A 7 0.91 24.07 -53.00
C ALA A 7 1.81 24.38 -51.80
N MET A 8 1.34 25.24 -50.90
CA MET A 8 1.98 25.55 -49.63
C MET A 8 1.48 24.54 -48.58
N THR A 9 2.30 23.54 -48.26
CA THR A 9 2.00 22.55 -47.23
C THR A 9 2.15 23.19 -45.85
N LEU A 10 1.03 23.59 -45.23
CA LEU A 10 0.98 24.00 -43.84
C LEU A 10 1.20 22.76 -42.95
N LEU A 11 2.40 22.60 -42.40
CA LEU A 11 2.65 21.66 -41.31
C LEU A 11 2.03 22.24 -40.03
N ILE A 12 0.80 21.83 -39.74
CA ILE A 12 0.16 22.10 -38.44
C ILE A 12 0.87 21.19 -37.43
N SER A 13 1.86 21.73 -36.72
CA SER A 13 2.38 21.09 -35.51
C SER A 13 1.32 21.24 -34.43
N THR A 14 0.60 20.16 -34.14
CA THR A 14 -0.17 20.06 -32.90
C THR A 14 0.84 20.15 -31.76
N PRO A 15 0.69 21.09 -30.80
CA PRO A 15 1.53 21.07 -29.61
C PRO A 15 1.31 19.72 -28.92
N ILE A 16 2.38 18.94 -28.80
CA ILE A 16 2.36 17.74 -27.97
C ILE A 16 2.15 18.26 -26.55
N ILE A 17 0.94 18.11 -26.03
CA ILE A 17 0.66 18.42 -24.63
C ILE A 17 1.54 17.46 -23.83
N ALA A 18 2.43 18.00 -23.01
CA ALA A 18 3.27 17.19 -22.15
C ALA A 18 2.37 16.29 -21.29
N THR A 19 2.62 14.98 -21.31
CA THR A 19 1.91 14.03 -20.45
C THR A 19 2.10 14.48 -19.01
N GLU A 20 1.03 14.66 -18.23
CA GLU A 20 1.15 14.93 -16.80
C GLU A 20 1.59 13.64 -16.09
N ILE A 21 2.58 13.72 -15.20
CA ILE A 21 3.06 12.55 -14.43
C ILE A 21 1.91 11.87 -13.67
N GLU A 22 0.87 12.62 -13.29
CA GLU A 22 -0.30 12.06 -12.63
C GLU A 22 -1.02 11.02 -13.51
N ASN A 23 -1.00 11.19 -14.83
CA ASN A 23 -1.67 10.31 -15.79
C ASN A 23 -0.73 9.30 -16.46
N ASN A 24 0.59 9.35 -16.17
CA ASN A 24 1.54 8.39 -16.71
C ASN A 24 1.51 7.07 -15.93
N GLU A 25 0.89 6.06 -16.49
CA GLU A 25 0.77 4.75 -15.87
C GLU A 25 1.25 3.65 -16.83
N VAL A 26 2.13 2.78 -16.35
CA VAL A 26 2.52 1.57 -17.09
C VAL A 26 1.51 0.47 -16.82
N ASP A 27 0.94 -0.09 -17.89
CA ASP A 27 -0.02 -1.19 -17.82
C ASP A 27 0.54 -2.44 -17.12
N GLY A 28 -0.34 -3.24 -16.52
CA GLY A 28 -0.02 -4.55 -15.95
C GLY A 28 0.46 -4.54 -14.50
N PHE A 29 0.43 -3.38 -13.84
CA PHE A 29 0.78 -3.22 -12.43
C PHE A 29 -0.41 -2.96 -11.49
N ASP A 30 -1.65 -2.92 -12.01
CA ASP A 30 -2.87 -3.00 -11.19
C ASP A 30 -3.16 -4.46 -10.81
N LYS A 31 -2.40 -4.96 -9.83
CA LYS A 31 -2.49 -6.34 -9.33
C LYS A 31 -1.94 -6.50 -7.93
N ALA A 32 -2.34 -7.60 -7.27
CA ALA A 32 -1.96 -7.91 -5.89
C ALA A 32 -0.47 -8.20 -5.67
N ALA A 33 0.27 -8.57 -6.72
CA ALA A 33 1.64 -9.05 -6.62
C ALA A 33 2.46 -8.59 -7.83
N ILE A 34 3.62 -7.97 -7.60
CA ILE A 34 4.58 -7.62 -8.66
C ILE A 34 5.91 -8.25 -8.30
N ASN A 35 6.49 -8.99 -9.24
CA ASN A 35 7.77 -9.65 -9.07
C ASN A 35 8.74 -9.26 -10.19
N LEU A 36 9.97 -9.78 -10.13
CA LEU A 36 11.02 -9.41 -11.07
C LEU A 36 10.65 -9.67 -12.54
N THR A 37 9.86 -10.70 -12.82
CA THR A 37 9.45 -11.03 -14.20
C THR A 37 8.50 -9.98 -14.79
N ASP A 38 7.74 -9.29 -13.93
CA ASP A 38 6.81 -8.24 -14.33
C ASP A 38 7.53 -6.95 -14.71
N ILE A 39 8.54 -6.56 -13.93
CA ILE A 39 9.26 -5.30 -14.16
C ILE A 39 10.34 -5.42 -15.23
N LYS A 40 10.89 -6.62 -15.46
CA LYS A 40 12.03 -6.82 -16.37
C LYS A 40 11.78 -6.33 -17.81
N PRO A 41 10.61 -6.55 -18.45
CA PRO A 41 10.32 -5.98 -19.76
C PRO A 41 10.36 -4.45 -19.77
N VAL A 42 9.83 -3.82 -18.72
CA VAL A 42 9.80 -2.36 -18.55
C VAL A 42 11.21 -1.81 -18.34
N LEU A 43 12.00 -2.45 -17.47
CA LEU A 43 13.43 -2.12 -17.27
C LEU A 43 14.22 -2.18 -18.58
N ASN A 44 14.06 -3.26 -19.35
CA ASN A 44 14.76 -3.43 -20.63
C ASN A 44 14.34 -2.41 -21.68
N ARG A 45 13.08 -1.95 -21.66
CA ARG A 45 12.60 -0.88 -22.54
C ARG A 45 13.23 0.46 -22.15
N ILE A 46 13.12 0.84 -20.88
CA ILE A 46 13.61 2.11 -20.32
C ILE A 46 15.13 2.23 -20.50
N ALA A 47 15.87 1.14 -20.30
CA ALA A 47 17.32 1.08 -20.45
C ALA A 47 17.83 1.35 -21.89
N LYS A 48 16.94 1.40 -22.90
CA LYS A 48 17.32 1.82 -24.26
C LYS A 48 17.47 3.34 -24.38
N HIS A 49 16.91 4.11 -23.45
CA HIS A 49 17.04 5.56 -23.46
C HIS A 49 18.48 5.95 -23.09
N PRO A 50 19.16 6.81 -23.87
CA PRO A 50 20.60 7.07 -23.73
C PRO A 50 20.99 7.72 -22.39
N ALA A 51 20.06 8.40 -21.72
CA ALA A 51 20.28 8.99 -20.40
C ALA A 51 20.26 7.99 -19.23
N ILE A 52 19.90 6.72 -19.49
CA ILE A 52 19.67 5.72 -18.44
C ILE A 52 20.67 4.59 -18.56
N THR A 53 21.39 4.31 -17.47
CA THR A 53 22.28 3.14 -17.37
C THR A 53 21.67 2.09 -16.46
N LEU A 54 21.28 0.94 -17.02
CA LEU A 54 20.87 -0.23 -16.26
C LEU A 54 22.10 -1.02 -15.78
N ARG A 55 22.20 -1.26 -14.47
CA ARG A 55 23.27 -2.04 -13.84
C ARG A 55 22.70 -3.19 -13.04
N GLN A 56 23.40 -4.31 -13.01
CA GLN A 56 23.16 -5.36 -12.02
C GLN A 56 24.08 -5.11 -10.83
N LEU A 57 23.51 -4.76 -9.67
CA LEU A 57 24.29 -4.47 -8.46
C LEU A 57 24.72 -5.75 -7.75
N GLY A 58 23.90 -6.79 -7.79
CA GLY A 58 24.14 -8.03 -7.06
C GLY A 58 23.13 -9.10 -7.43
N ARG A 59 23.02 -10.12 -6.57
CA ARG A 59 22.04 -11.20 -6.70
C ARG A 59 21.41 -11.50 -5.33
N SER A 60 20.16 -11.93 -5.33
CA SER A 60 19.47 -12.45 -4.15
C SER A 60 20.03 -13.81 -3.72
N TYR A 61 19.52 -14.35 -2.61
CA TYR A 61 19.89 -15.68 -2.12
C TYR A 61 19.64 -16.79 -3.16
N HIS A 62 18.49 -16.79 -3.84
CA HIS A 62 18.20 -17.69 -4.97
C HIS A 62 18.78 -17.19 -6.30
N SER A 63 19.81 -16.36 -6.26
CA SER A 63 20.58 -15.91 -7.43
C SER A 63 19.76 -15.12 -8.46
N GLN A 64 18.63 -14.52 -8.09
CA GLN A 64 17.92 -13.58 -8.94
C GLN A 64 18.69 -12.26 -9.01
N PRO A 65 18.78 -11.59 -10.17
CA PRO A 65 19.52 -10.34 -10.28
C PRO A 65 18.83 -9.19 -9.55
N ILE A 66 19.63 -8.33 -8.90
CA ILE A 66 19.18 -7.07 -8.30
C ILE A 66 19.68 -5.94 -9.20
N TYR A 67 18.76 -5.18 -9.79
CA TYR A 67 19.06 -4.14 -10.76
C TYR A 67 19.01 -2.73 -10.15
N ALA A 68 19.77 -1.81 -10.72
CA ALA A 68 19.65 -0.38 -10.50
C ALA A 68 19.64 0.38 -11.83
N LEU A 69 18.94 1.50 -11.87
CA LEU A 69 19.00 2.46 -12.97
C LEU A 69 19.67 3.73 -12.47
N ASP A 70 20.74 4.12 -13.14
CA ASP A 70 21.43 5.39 -12.89
C ASP A 70 21.06 6.41 -13.97
N ILE A 71 20.75 7.65 -13.58
CA ILE A 71 20.30 8.75 -14.46
C ILE A 71 20.98 10.06 -14.03
N GLY A 72 21.51 10.80 -14.99
CA GLY A 72 22.19 12.08 -14.74
C GLY A 72 23.65 11.95 -14.27
N SER A 73 24.29 13.08 -14.07
CA SER A 73 25.71 13.21 -13.74
C SER A 73 26.01 14.30 -12.72
N GLY A 74 24.98 14.96 -12.19
CA GLY A 74 25.14 16.08 -11.28
C GLY A 74 25.57 15.71 -9.86
N THR A 75 25.98 16.73 -9.10
CA THR A 75 26.64 16.56 -7.80
C THR A 75 25.71 16.14 -6.67
N THR A 76 24.41 16.47 -6.74
CA THR A 76 23.43 16.05 -5.73
C THR A 76 22.97 14.64 -6.02
N LYS A 77 23.23 13.71 -5.12
CA LYS A 77 22.97 12.28 -5.33
C LYS A 77 21.72 11.83 -4.59
N VAL A 78 20.82 11.20 -5.33
CA VAL A 78 19.54 10.70 -4.80
C VAL A 78 19.46 9.20 -5.02
N MET A 79 19.29 8.45 -3.94
CA MET A 79 19.07 7.00 -4.01
C MET A 79 17.65 6.66 -3.59
N MET A 80 16.94 5.88 -4.41
CA MET A 80 15.60 5.38 -4.13
C MET A 80 15.62 3.86 -4.16
N TRP A 81 15.04 3.20 -3.16
CA TRP A 81 14.91 1.74 -3.18
C TRP A 81 13.54 1.31 -2.71
N SER A 82 13.02 0.24 -3.31
CA SER A 82 11.71 -0.31 -2.99
C SER A 82 11.74 -1.83 -2.85
N GLN A 83 10.65 -2.35 -2.27
CA GLN A 83 10.35 -3.79 -2.21
C GLN A 83 11.51 -4.60 -1.62
N MET A 84 12.07 -4.09 -0.51
CA MET A 84 12.93 -4.88 0.37
C MET A 84 12.12 -5.91 1.17
N HIS A 85 10.85 -5.61 1.43
CA HIS A 85 9.83 -6.60 1.72
C HIS A 85 9.15 -6.97 0.40
N GLY A 86 9.03 -8.26 0.13
CA GLY A 86 8.56 -8.74 -1.17
C GLY A 86 7.06 -8.60 -1.42
N ASP A 87 6.28 -8.41 -0.37
CA ASP A 87 4.82 -8.19 -0.40
C ASP A 87 4.43 -6.70 -0.43
N GLU A 88 5.39 -5.81 -0.68
CA GLU A 88 5.21 -4.35 -0.68
C GLU A 88 5.56 -3.75 -2.05
N ASN A 89 4.68 -3.99 -3.04
CA ASN A 89 4.94 -3.71 -4.44
C ASN A 89 4.50 -2.33 -4.95
N THR A 90 3.74 -1.55 -4.17
CA THR A 90 3.12 -0.30 -4.64
C THR A 90 4.16 0.71 -5.13
N ALA A 91 5.22 0.92 -4.34
CA ALA A 91 6.31 1.81 -4.72
C ALA A 91 7.07 1.37 -5.97
N THR A 92 7.20 0.06 -6.19
CA THR A 92 7.87 -0.49 -7.38
C THR A 92 7.07 -0.18 -8.63
N ALA A 93 5.74 -0.32 -8.59
CA ALA A 93 4.87 0.08 -9.68
C ALA A 93 5.00 1.59 -9.99
N ALA A 94 4.99 2.42 -8.95
CA ALA A 94 5.17 3.87 -9.12
C ALA A 94 6.55 4.25 -9.69
N LEU A 95 7.61 3.50 -9.35
CA LEU A 95 8.93 3.71 -9.95
C LEU A 95 8.93 3.34 -11.44
N MET A 96 8.18 2.31 -11.85
CA MET A 96 8.04 1.98 -13.27
C MET A 96 7.32 3.12 -14.02
N ASP A 97 6.25 3.67 -13.44
CA ASP A 97 5.54 4.84 -13.99
C ASP A 97 6.47 6.06 -14.15
N PHE A 98 7.26 6.35 -13.11
CA PHE A 98 8.17 7.49 -13.10
C PHE A 98 9.33 7.33 -14.08
N LEU A 99 9.93 6.14 -14.15
CA LEU A 99 11.00 5.87 -15.10
C LEU A 99 10.50 5.89 -16.55
N ASP A 100 9.30 5.37 -16.80
CA ASP A 100 8.67 5.47 -18.12
C ASP A 100 8.43 6.93 -18.52
N PHE A 101 7.86 7.72 -17.60
CA PHE A 101 7.65 9.16 -17.77
C PHE A 101 8.95 9.91 -18.13
N ILE A 102 10.06 9.63 -17.43
CA ILE A 102 11.37 10.25 -17.72
C ILE A 102 11.79 10.02 -19.18
N THR A 103 11.47 8.87 -19.75
CA THR A 103 11.92 8.47 -21.10
C THR A 103 11.03 8.96 -22.24
N LEU A 104 9.89 9.58 -21.94
CA LEU A 104 8.99 10.10 -22.96
C LEU A 104 9.61 11.29 -23.70
N PRO A 105 9.54 11.35 -25.05
CA PRO A 105 10.13 12.44 -25.83
C PRO A 105 9.67 13.85 -25.41
N GLU A 106 8.41 14.00 -25.05
CA GLU A 106 7.85 15.28 -24.56
C GLU A 106 8.47 15.76 -23.25
N ASN A 107 9.07 14.86 -22.47
CA ASN A 107 9.71 15.16 -21.18
C ASN A 107 11.22 15.37 -21.30
N ALA A 108 11.78 15.33 -22.51
CA ALA A 108 13.22 15.52 -22.73
C ALA A 108 13.75 16.86 -22.17
N HIS A 109 12.98 17.95 -22.30
CA HIS A 109 13.34 19.25 -21.73
C HIS A 109 13.35 19.23 -20.20
N TRP A 110 12.39 18.55 -19.58
CA TRP A 110 12.35 18.40 -18.13
C TRP A 110 13.56 17.58 -17.64
N LEU A 111 13.88 16.44 -18.29
CA LEU A 111 15.08 15.66 -18.00
C LEU A 111 16.37 16.49 -18.12
N GLN A 112 16.52 17.24 -19.21
CA GLN A 112 17.67 18.13 -19.42
C GLN A 112 17.82 19.20 -18.34
N SER A 113 16.71 19.68 -17.76
CA SER A 113 16.73 20.74 -16.75
C SER A 113 17.44 20.37 -15.44
N TRP A 114 17.53 19.07 -15.13
CA TRP A 114 18.06 18.57 -13.86
C TRP A 114 19.18 17.53 -13.98
N GLN A 115 19.35 16.84 -15.12
CA GLN A 115 20.30 15.71 -15.24
C GLN A 115 21.77 16.08 -14.99
N ASP A 116 22.15 17.35 -15.15
CA ASP A 116 23.51 17.84 -14.83
C ASP A 116 23.63 18.39 -13.39
N LYS A 117 22.52 18.46 -12.66
CA LYS A 117 22.45 18.92 -11.25
C LYS A 117 22.29 17.75 -10.28
N LEU A 118 21.52 16.73 -10.68
CA LEU A 118 21.25 15.55 -9.88
C LEU A 118 21.82 14.29 -10.55
N THR A 119 22.19 13.32 -9.71
CA THR A 119 22.41 11.93 -10.14
C THR A 119 21.44 11.04 -9.36
N LEU A 120 20.60 10.28 -10.07
CA LEU A 120 19.68 9.33 -9.48
C LEU A 120 20.26 7.91 -9.52
N ARG A 121 20.04 7.15 -8.46
CA ARG A 121 20.18 5.69 -8.42
C ARG A 121 18.90 5.07 -7.91
N ILE A 122 18.18 4.38 -8.78
CA ILE A 122 16.89 3.76 -8.46
C ILE A 122 17.06 2.24 -8.42
N ILE A 123 16.76 1.63 -7.28
CA ILE A 123 16.81 0.18 -7.06
C ILE A 123 15.36 -0.32 -6.87
N PRO A 124 14.66 -0.68 -7.96
CA PRO A 124 13.21 -0.92 -7.91
C PRO A 124 12.81 -2.19 -7.16
N MET A 125 13.75 -3.12 -6.91
CA MET A 125 13.43 -4.36 -6.20
C MET A 125 14.68 -4.90 -5.52
N ILE A 126 14.76 -4.72 -4.20
CA ILE A 126 15.85 -5.26 -3.39
C ILE A 126 15.68 -6.75 -3.11
N ASN A 127 14.45 -7.21 -2.88
CA ASN A 127 14.14 -8.58 -2.48
C ASN A 127 13.32 -9.34 -3.57
N PRO A 128 13.92 -9.70 -4.72
CA PRO A 128 13.20 -10.39 -5.78
C PRO A 128 12.73 -11.79 -5.36
N ASP A 129 13.38 -12.43 -4.39
CA ASP A 129 12.98 -13.74 -3.88
C ASP A 129 11.69 -13.65 -3.06
N GLY A 130 11.64 -12.71 -2.11
CA GLY A 130 10.44 -12.39 -1.35
C GLY A 130 9.30 -11.94 -2.27
N ALA A 131 9.60 -11.13 -3.30
CA ALA A 131 8.60 -10.69 -4.27
C ALA A 131 8.00 -11.86 -5.05
N LYS A 132 8.82 -12.84 -5.45
CA LYS A 132 8.31 -14.07 -6.07
C LYS A 132 7.45 -14.90 -5.11
N ALA A 133 7.80 -14.95 -3.84
CA ALA A 133 7.07 -15.70 -2.81
C ALA A 133 5.88 -14.94 -2.22
N GLN A 134 5.74 -13.65 -2.51
CA GLN A 134 4.78 -12.74 -1.87
C GLN A 134 4.91 -12.75 -0.35
N THR A 135 6.14 -12.58 0.13
CA THR A 135 6.47 -12.55 1.55
C THR A 135 7.27 -11.31 1.93
N ARG A 136 7.04 -10.82 3.14
CA ARG A 136 7.86 -9.78 3.77
C ARG A 136 9.35 -10.12 3.83
N HIS A 137 9.67 -11.38 4.09
CA HIS A 137 11.03 -11.84 4.33
C HIS A 137 11.74 -12.23 3.02
N ASN A 138 13.07 -12.30 3.01
CA ASN A 138 13.80 -12.88 1.88
C ASN A 138 13.66 -14.43 1.85
N ALA A 139 14.29 -15.09 0.87
CA ALA A 139 14.28 -16.56 0.77
C ALA A 139 14.84 -17.31 1.99
N GLN A 140 15.67 -16.65 2.81
CA GLN A 140 16.22 -17.23 4.04
C GLN A 140 15.29 -17.03 5.25
N GLY A 141 14.12 -16.41 5.08
CA GLY A 141 13.20 -16.08 6.18
C GLY A 141 13.64 -14.87 7.01
N ILE A 142 14.60 -14.07 6.54
CA ILE A 142 15.12 -12.91 7.25
C ILE A 142 14.41 -11.63 6.77
N ASP A 143 13.99 -10.78 7.71
CA ASP A 143 13.49 -9.44 7.42
C ASP A 143 14.71 -8.56 7.11
N LEU A 144 14.85 -8.15 5.84
CA LEU A 144 15.97 -7.32 5.40
C LEU A 144 16.06 -6.01 6.20
N ASN A 145 14.93 -5.45 6.63
CA ASN A 145 14.87 -4.25 7.43
C ASN A 145 15.11 -4.51 8.93
N ARG A 146 15.65 -5.68 9.28
CA ARG A 146 16.21 -6.03 10.60
C ARG A 146 17.66 -6.53 10.50
N ASP A 147 18.28 -6.41 9.32
CA ASP A 147 19.61 -6.93 8.99
C ASP A 147 20.63 -5.83 8.62
N ALA A 148 20.30 -4.54 8.75
CA ALA A 148 21.17 -3.44 8.28
C ALA A 148 22.54 -3.34 8.98
N LYS A 149 22.66 -3.90 10.20
CA LYS A 149 23.90 -3.92 10.98
C LYS A 149 24.70 -5.21 10.78
N ALA A 150 24.01 -6.35 10.77
CA ALA A 150 24.65 -7.65 10.69
C ALA A 150 24.96 -8.07 9.24
N LEU A 151 24.19 -7.57 8.27
CA LEU A 151 24.34 -7.79 6.83
C LEU A 151 24.52 -9.28 6.50
N ARG A 152 23.66 -10.13 7.07
CA ARG A 152 23.67 -11.59 6.86
C ARG A 152 23.08 -12.01 5.53
N THR A 153 22.31 -11.13 4.89
CA THR A 153 21.62 -11.39 3.62
C THR A 153 22.39 -10.79 2.43
N PRO A 154 22.44 -11.49 1.28
CA PRO A 154 23.09 -10.93 0.08
C PRO A 154 22.36 -9.70 -0.45
N GLU A 155 21.03 -9.61 -0.26
CA GLU A 155 20.24 -8.42 -0.60
C GLU A 155 20.63 -7.22 0.27
N GLY A 156 20.71 -7.41 1.60
CA GLY A 156 21.12 -6.38 2.53
C GLY A 156 22.55 -5.90 2.30
N GLN A 157 23.49 -6.82 2.04
CA GLN A 157 24.86 -6.49 1.64
C GLN A 157 24.90 -5.66 0.34
N THR A 158 24.07 -6.02 -0.64
CA THR A 158 23.98 -5.29 -1.91
C THR A 158 23.48 -3.87 -1.70
N LEU A 159 22.43 -3.66 -0.90
CA LEU A 159 21.90 -2.32 -0.58
C LEU A 159 22.93 -1.46 0.17
N MET A 160 23.57 -2.02 1.20
CA MET A 160 24.59 -1.31 1.98
C MET A 160 25.78 -0.90 1.10
N ARG A 161 26.27 -1.81 0.25
CA ARG A 161 27.36 -1.53 -0.69
C ARG A 161 26.97 -0.44 -1.68
N ALA A 162 25.77 -0.52 -2.24
CA ALA A 162 25.25 0.51 -3.15
C ALA A 162 25.25 1.90 -2.50
N ALA A 163 24.82 2.01 -1.24
CA ALA A 163 24.83 3.26 -0.49
C ALA A 163 26.26 3.77 -0.23
N LYS A 164 27.17 2.90 0.22
CA LYS A 164 28.58 3.26 0.51
C LYS A 164 29.35 3.70 -0.73
N GLU A 165 29.11 3.05 -1.87
CA GLU A 165 29.75 3.40 -3.15
C GLU A 165 29.14 4.67 -3.74
N PHE A 166 27.80 4.79 -3.73
CA PHE A 166 27.11 5.92 -4.32
C PHE A 166 27.29 7.20 -3.51
N LYS A 167 27.25 7.07 -2.16
CA LYS A 167 27.26 8.18 -1.18
C LYS A 167 26.12 9.17 -1.46
N PRO A 168 24.86 8.76 -1.31
CA PRO A 168 23.72 9.63 -1.58
C PRO A 168 23.65 10.79 -0.58
N ASP A 169 23.24 11.97 -1.06
CA ASP A 169 22.84 13.09 -0.22
C ASP A 169 21.43 12.88 0.35
N PHE A 170 20.55 12.26 -0.46
CA PHE A 170 19.16 11.93 -0.13
C PHE A 170 18.88 10.45 -0.38
N GLY A 171 18.18 9.82 0.57
CA GLY A 171 17.78 8.41 0.49
C GLY A 171 16.27 8.24 0.66
N PHE A 172 15.62 7.53 -0.25
CA PHE A 172 14.18 7.26 -0.18
C PHE A 172 13.93 5.77 0.05
N ASN A 173 13.48 5.45 1.27
CA ASN A 173 13.04 4.13 1.65
C ASN A 173 11.56 3.98 1.31
N LEU A 174 11.23 3.12 0.33
CA LEU A 174 9.88 3.05 -0.22
C LEU A 174 9.22 1.72 0.16
N HIS A 175 8.13 1.80 0.90
CA HIS A 175 7.45 0.67 1.55
C HIS A 175 5.93 0.73 1.35
N ASP A 176 5.27 -0.35 1.78
CA ASP A 176 3.83 -0.37 1.99
C ASP A 176 3.51 -0.61 3.47
N GLN A 177 2.47 0.06 3.96
CA GLN A 177 1.96 -0.15 5.32
C GLN A 177 0.63 -0.90 5.33
N ASN A 178 0.31 -1.47 6.49
CA ASN A 178 -0.93 -2.21 6.65
C ASN A 178 -2.16 -1.31 6.40
N ALA A 179 -3.18 -1.87 5.74
CA ALA A 179 -4.41 -1.18 5.38
C ALA A 179 -5.15 -0.55 6.59
N TYR A 180 -5.00 -1.13 7.79
CA TYR A 180 -5.74 -0.72 8.98
C TYR A 180 -5.19 0.51 9.70
N TYR A 181 -4.26 1.25 9.08
CA TYR A 181 -3.69 2.47 9.65
C TYR A 181 -4.54 3.70 9.31
N GLY A 182 -4.79 4.54 10.31
CA GLY A 182 -5.46 5.84 10.15
C GLY A 182 -4.47 7.02 10.18
N ALA A 183 -4.80 8.10 9.48
CA ALA A 183 -4.10 9.39 9.56
C ALA A 183 -4.54 10.12 10.84
N GLY A 184 -3.80 9.89 11.93
CA GLY A 184 -4.24 10.28 13.27
C GLY A 184 -5.32 9.35 13.85
N LYS A 185 -5.64 9.55 15.13
CA LYS A 185 -6.54 8.67 15.89
C LYS A 185 -7.99 8.61 15.39
N LYS A 186 -8.43 9.60 14.60
CA LYS A 186 -9.81 9.69 14.08
C LYS A 186 -9.89 10.07 12.60
N GLY A 187 -8.75 10.16 11.90
CA GLY A 187 -8.71 10.57 10.51
C GLY A 187 -9.04 9.44 9.54
N ASN A 188 -8.85 9.73 8.24
CA ASN A 188 -9.08 8.79 7.17
C ASN A 188 -8.00 7.68 7.16
N GLN A 189 -8.03 6.77 6.21
CA GLN A 189 -6.95 5.81 6.02
C GLN A 189 -5.64 6.56 5.77
N ALA A 190 -4.55 6.14 6.41
CA ALA A 190 -3.23 6.65 6.08
C ALA A 190 -2.81 6.04 4.73
N THR A 191 -3.11 6.74 3.63
CA THR A 191 -2.77 6.29 2.28
C THR A 191 -1.30 6.55 1.98
N ILE A 192 -0.74 7.64 2.50
CA ILE A 192 0.70 7.88 2.51
C ILE A 192 1.13 8.19 3.95
N SER A 193 2.10 7.44 4.48
CA SER A 193 2.82 7.88 5.68
C SER A 193 4.26 8.24 5.35
N VAL A 194 4.79 9.26 6.01
CA VAL A 194 6.16 9.75 5.83
C VAL A 194 6.94 9.71 7.13
N LEU A 195 8.25 9.59 7.08
CA LEU A 195 9.09 9.69 8.26
C LEU A 195 10.51 10.14 7.87
N ALA A 196 11.06 11.08 8.64
CA ALA A 196 12.51 11.31 8.72
C ALA A 196 13.07 10.40 9.83
N PRO A 197 13.70 9.26 9.50
CA PRO A 197 14.08 8.26 10.50
C PRO A 197 15.03 8.83 11.55
N ALA A 198 14.96 8.30 12.77
CA ALA A 198 15.89 8.66 13.82
C ALA A 198 17.30 8.14 13.49
N TYR A 199 18.32 8.86 13.97
CA TYR A 199 19.71 8.41 13.87
C TYR A 199 20.27 7.92 15.22
N ASN A 200 19.49 8.04 16.31
CA ASN A 200 19.85 7.57 17.63
C ASN A 200 18.61 7.35 18.51
N ASP A 201 18.77 6.66 19.64
CA ASP A 201 17.70 6.39 20.60
C ASP A 201 17.03 7.65 21.16
N ALA A 202 17.81 8.72 21.34
CA ALA A 202 17.33 10.00 21.85
C ALA A 202 16.43 10.76 20.85
N ARG A 203 16.37 10.30 19.59
CA ARG A 203 15.59 10.93 18.50
C ARG A 203 15.95 12.40 18.32
N GLU A 204 17.24 12.72 18.45
CA GLU A 204 17.74 14.06 18.19
C GLU A 204 17.55 14.47 16.72
N ILE A 205 17.64 15.78 16.46
CA ILE A 205 17.55 16.34 15.11
C ILE A 205 18.90 16.98 14.79
N ASN A 206 19.71 16.27 14.01
CA ASN A 206 20.91 16.83 13.39
C ASN A 206 20.54 17.51 12.06
N THR A 207 21.53 18.11 11.38
CA THR A 207 21.30 18.81 10.10
C THR A 207 20.62 17.92 9.06
N SER A 208 21.14 16.71 8.81
CA SER A 208 20.59 15.80 7.79
C SER A 208 19.16 15.38 8.08
N ARG A 209 18.83 15.03 9.33
CA ARG A 209 17.46 14.66 9.72
C ARG A 209 16.53 15.86 9.64
N GLY A 210 16.98 17.05 10.07
CA GLY A 210 16.21 18.29 9.96
C GLY A 210 15.87 18.65 8.51
N GLU A 211 16.83 18.51 7.60
CA GLU A 211 16.62 18.75 6.16
C GLU A 211 15.69 17.70 5.53
N ALA A 212 15.78 16.43 5.96
CA ALA A 212 14.80 15.41 5.57
C ALA A 212 13.38 15.78 6.05
N MET A 213 13.23 16.30 7.27
CA MET A 213 11.94 16.79 7.78
C MET A 213 11.41 17.98 6.95
N GLN A 214 12.28 18.91 6.54
CA GLN A 214 11.88 20.03 5.68
C GLN A 214 11.41 19.54 4.31
N LEU A 215 12.16 18.61 3.68
CA LEU A 215 11.73 18.02 2.41
C LEU A 215 10.40 17.29 2.54
N ILE A 216 10.19 16.52 3.61
CA ILE A 216 8.88 15.90 3.89
C ILE A 216 7.79 16.97 4.04
N ALA A 217 8.04 18.05 4.79
CA ALA A 217 7.08 19.13 4.96
C ALA A 217 6.71 19.85 3.66
N HIS A 218 7.66 19.92 2.71
CA HIS A 218 7.39 20.41 1.36
C HIS A 218 6.47 19.43 0.60
N LEU A 219 6.85 18.15 0.55
CA LEU A 219 6.09 17.10 -0.13
C LEU A 219 4.68 16.91 0.46
N ALA A 220 4.52 17.12 1.77
CA ALA A 220 3.24 17.02 2.46
C ALA A 220 2.17 17.91 1.84
N LYS A 221 2.53 19.09 1.31
CA LYS A 221 1.59 19.99 0.64
C LYS A 221 1.02 19.37 -0.63
N THR A 222 1.86 18.69 -1.42
CA THR A 222 1.45 17.95 -2.61
C THR A 222 0.52 16.80 -2.24
N ILE A 223 0.87 16.03 -1.20
CA ILE A 223 0.04 14.91 -0.73
C ILE A 223 -1.33 15.40 -0.27
N GLU A 224 -1.38 16.43 0.58
CA GLU A 224 -2.64 16.99 1.10
C GLU A 224 -3.49 17.65 0.00
N THR A 225 -2.88 18.10 -1.09
CA THR A 225 -3.63 18.60 -2.26
C THR A 225 -4.28 17.45 -3.02
N MET A 226 -3.57 16.33 -3.20
CA MET A 226 -4.05 15.18 -3.97
C MET A 226 -5.04 14.31 -3.19
N ILE A 227 -4.76 14.06 -1.90
CA ILE A 227 -5.53 13.16 -1.02
C ILE A 227 -5.73 13.79 0.37
N PRO A 228 -6.56 14.85 0.48
CA PRO A 228 -6.74 15.59 1.74
C PRO A 228 -7.10 14.70 2.93
N GLY A 229 -6.34 14.79 4.01
CA GLY A 229 -6.57 14.05 5.26
C GLY A 229 -6.16 12.57 5.24
N HIS A 230 -5.44 12.12 4.20
CA HIS A 230 -4.89 10.76 4.08
C HIS A 230 -3.36 10.69 4.29
N LEU A 231 -2.72 11.81 4.65
CA LEU A 231 -1.31 11.88 5.02
C LEU A 231 -1.11 11.64 6.52
N ALA A 232 -0.07 10.88 6.86
CA ALA A 232 0.36 10.69 8.23
C ALA A 232 1.89 10.67 8.37
N LYS A 233 2.39 10.69 9.61
CA LYS A 233 3.77 10.35 9.95
C LYS A 233 3.87 8.97 10.55
N TYR A 234 4.89 8.20 10.17
CA TYR A 234 5.19 6.96 10.85
C TYR A 234 5.80 7.23 12.24
N ASN A 235 5.66 6.28 13.18
CA ASN A 235 6.34 6.35 14.47
C ASN A 235 7.86 6.47 14.25
N ASP A 236 8.48 7.45 14.93
CA ASP A 236 9.90 7.77 14.80
C ASP A 236 10.81 7.07 15.82
N SER A 237 10.29 6.05 16.51
CA SER A 237 11.07 5.22 17.43
C SER A 237 12.28 4.63 16.71
N TYR A 238 13.47 4.83 17.30
CA TYR A 238 14.71 4.36 16.72
C TYR A 238 14.72 2.84 16.60
N SER A 239 14.95 2.37 15.39
CA SER A 239 15.05 0.96 15.04
C SER A 239 16.48 0.68 14.59
N TYR A 240 17.39 0.47 15.55
CA TYR A 240 18.83 0.24 15.34
C TYR A 240 19.18 -0.72 14.19
N ARG A 241 18.32 -1.69 13.87
CA ARG A 241 18.59 -2.71 12.83
C ARG A 241 17.98 -2.42 11.46
N SER A 242 17.27 -1.30 11.28
CA SER A 242 16.63 -0.90 10.03
C SER A 242 17.61 -0.19 9.09
N PHE A 243 17.36 -0.27 7.79
CA PHE A 243 18.15 0.45 6.80
C PHE A 243 17.90 1.96 6.85
N GLY A 244 16.66 2.39 7.09
CA GLY A 244 16.32 3.82 7.20
C GLY A 244 17.09 4.56 8.29
N ASP A 245 17.13 3.98 9.49
CA ASP A 245 17.83 4.56 10.64
C ASP A 245 19.35 4.45 10.45
N THR A 246 19.85 3.30 9.95
CA THR A 246 21.27 3.12 9.64
C THR A 246 21.77 4.13 8.59
N PHE A 247 20.98 4.43 7.57
CA PHE A 247 21.34 5.44 6.57
C PHE A 247 21.25 6.87 7.13
N SER A 248 20.32 7.12 8.05
CA SER A 248 20.26 8.39 8.79
C SER A 248 21.48 8.59 9.70
N GLU A 249 21.96 7.54 10.37
CA GLU A 249 23.23 7.53 11.11
C GLU A 249 24.44 7.84 10.23
N MET A 250 24.43 7.35 8.99
CA MET A 250 25.47 7.64 8.00
C MET A 250 25.43 9.09 7.47
N GLY A 251 24.50 9.93 7.97
CA GLY A 251 24.36 11.33 7.59
C GLY A 251 23.54 11.56 6.32
N ILE A 252 22.90 10.53 5.77
CA ILE A 252 22.04 10.63 4.59
C ILE A 252 20.71 11.27 5.00
N ARG A 253 20.19 12.21 4.19
CA ARG A 253 18.84 12.79 4.37
C ARG A 253 17.80 11.74 3.98
N THR A 254 17.55 10.82 4.90
CA THR A 254 16.73 9.64 4.64
C THR A 254 15.25 9.97 4.88
N ILE A 255 14.39 9.54 3.95
CA ILE A 255 12.95 9.72 4.00
C ILE A 255 12.31 8.35 3.75
N LEU A 256 11.44 7.94 4.66
CA LEU A 256 10.54 6.82 4.48
C LEU A 256 9.23 7.32 3.84
N ILE A 257 8.75 6.60 2.83
CA ILE A 257 7.40 6.76 2.27
C ILE A 257 6.71 5.40 2.29
N GLU A 258 5.58 5.34 2.98
CA GLU A 258 4.77 4.14 3.19
C GLU A 258 3.44 4.26 2.44
N SER A 259 3.15 3.28 1.59
CA SER A 259 1.91 3.21 0.80
C SER A 259 0.86 2.39 1.55
N GLY A 260 -0.22 3.04 1.98
CA GLY A 260 -1.34 2.41 2.68
C GLY A 260 -2.58 2.27 1.82
N ALA A 261 -3.71 2.00 2.45
CA ALA A 261 -4.97 1.82 1.77
C ALA A 261 -5.65 3.16 1.44
N TYR A 262 -6.49 3.13 0.41
CA TYR A 262 -7.48 4.17 0.10
C TYR A 262 -8.85 3.49 -0.08
N PRO A 263 -9.98 4.18 0.15
CA PRO A 263 -11.30 3.60 -0.06
C PRO A 263 -11.47 2.99 -1.46
N ASN A 264 -11.98 1.75 -1.52
CA ASN A 264 -12.25 1.00 -2.75
C ASN A 264 -11.05 0.81 -3.69
N ASP A 265 -9.83 0.75 -3.13
CA ASP A 265 -8.58 0.65 -3.89
C ASP A 265 -7.77 -0.60 -3.46
N PRO A 266 -8.17 -1.80 -3.90
CA PRO A 266 -7.63 -3.06 -3.40
C PRO A 266 -6.16 -3.27 -3.73
N HIS A 267 -5.64 -2.62 -4.78
CA HIS A 267 -4.26 -2.72 -5.22
C HIS A 267 -3.48 -1.41 -5.04
N ARG A 268 -3.95 -0.48 -4.20
CA ARG A 268 -3.26 0.77 -3.83
C ARG A 268 -2.89 1.66 -5.04
N GLN A 269 -3.72 1.71 -6.08
CA GLN A 269 -3.49 2.53 -7.27
C GLN A 269 -3.51 4.04 -6.97
N VAL A 270 -4.24 4.48 -5.93
CA VAL A 270 -4.20 5.87 -5.46
C VAL A 270 -2.83 6.19 -4.84
N ALA A 271 -2.30 5.30 -3.99
CA ALA A 271 -0.96 5.50 -3.42
C ALA A 271 0.14 5.42 -4.50
N ARG A 272 0.02 4.51 -5.48
CA ARG A 272 0.90 4.44 -6.66
C ARG A 272 0.93 5.77 -7.42
N LYS A 273 -0.25 6.36 -7.67
CA LYS A 273 -0.40 7.68 -8.31
C LYS A 273 0.29 8.78 -7.52
N VAL A 274 0.04 8.87 -6.22
CA VAL A 274 0.68 9.88 -5.38
C VAL A 274 2.19 9.72 -5.40
N ASN A 275 2.71 8.49 -5.26
CA ASN A 275 4.14 8.21 -5.28
C ASN A 275 4.82 8.68 -6.58
N ARG A 276 4.28 8.41 -7.78
CA ARG A 276 4.91 8.88 -9.03
C ARG A 276 4.94 10.40 -9.15
N VAL A 277 3.90 11.09 -8.64
CA VAL A 277 3.87 12.56 -8.56
C VAL A 277 4.93 13.05 -7.57
N LEU A 278 5.06 12.42 -6.40
CA LEU A 278 6.08 12.75 -5.42
C LEU A 278 7.50 12.55 -5.96
N TYR A 279 7.76 11.49 -6.74
CA TYR A 279 9.08 11.28 -7.33
C TYR A 279 9.47 12.41 -8.27
N LYS A 280 8.54 12.90 -9.11
CA LYS A 280 8.78 14.10 -9.93
C LYS A 280 8.97 15.35 -9.07
N GLU A 281 8.13 15.56 -8.05
CA GLU A 281 8.24 16.73 -7.16
C GLU A 281 9.57 16.74 -6.39
N ILE A 282 10.07 15.58 -5.97
CA ILE A 282 11.40 15.43 -5.35
C ILE A 282 12.49 15.96 -6.30
N ILE A 283 12.44 15.59 -7.58
CA ILE A 283 13.41 16.10 -8.56
C ILE A 283 13.30 17.62 -8.69
N ASP A 284 12.07 18.12 -8.90
CA ASP A 284 11.81 19.54 -9.13
C ASP A 284 12.22 20.42 -7.94
N THR A 285 11.94 19.98 -6.72
CA THR A 285 12.29 20.72 -5.53
C THR A 285 13.78 20.64 -5.21
N LEU A 286 14.44 19.50 -5.45
CA LEU A 286 15.88 19.36 -5.22
C LEU A 286 16.69 20.20 -6.21
N GLN A 287 16.30 20.26 -7.49
CA GLN A 287 17.01 21.07 -8.47
C GLN A 287 16.90 22.58 -8.23
N ASN A 288 15.80 23.03 -7.61
CA ASN A 288 15.50 24.45 -7.40
C ASN A 288 15.68 24.91 -5.94
N GLY A 289 15.87 23.97 -5.01
CA GLY A 289 16.03 24.23 -3.58
C GLY A 289 14.75 24.69 -2.86
N THR A 290 13.57 24.56 -3.47
CA THR A 290 12.31 25.11 -2.93
C THR A 290 11.89 24.47 -1.60
N TRP A 291 12.27 23.22 -1.35
CA TRP A 291 11.99 22.50 -0.10
C TRP A 291 12.58 23.19 1.13
N LYS A 292 13.64 23.99 0.98
CA LYS A 292 14.30 24.72 2.07
C LYS A 292 13.40 25.78 2.71
N ALA A 293 12.35 26.22 2.00
CA ALA A 293 11.36 27.15 2.54
C ALA A 293 10.40 26.49 3.54
N ALA A 294 10.34 25.15 3.59
CA ALA A 294 9.54 24.43 4.58
C ALA A 294 10.25 24.39 5.94
N SER A 295 9.47 24.28 7.00
CA SER A 295 9.95 24.26 8.39
C SER A 295 9.74 22.91 9.04
N ILE A 296 10.57 22.61 10.05
CA ILE A 296 10.41 21.42 10.90
C ILE A 296 9.05 21.45 11.63
N ASN A 297 8.51 22.64 11.93
CA ASN A 297 7.18 22.77 12.55
C ASN A 297 6.06 22.26 11.62
N GLN A 298 6.16 22.48 10.31
CA GLN A 298 5.22 21.92 9.34
C GLN A 298 5.28 20.39 9.30
N TYR A 299 6.48 19.81 9.37
CA TYR A 299 6.63 18.35 9.54
C TYR A 299 6.00 17.88 10.86
N ASN A 300 6.25 18.59 11.96
CA ASN A 300 5.71 18.25 13.28
C ASN A 300 4.17 18.29 13.32
N ALA A 301 3.55 19.17 12.53
CA ALA A 301 2.10 19.29 12.43
C ALA A 301 1.40 18.11 11.72
N ILE A 302 2.12 17.31 10.92
CA ILE A 302 1.56 16.10 10.29
C ILE A 302 1.10 15.14 11.41
N PRO A 303 -0.11 14.55 11.36
CA PRO A 303 -0.56 13.62 12.39
C PRO A 303 0.21 12.30 12.32
N PHE A 304 0.51 11.67 13.46
CA PHE A 304 1.04 10.31 13.46
C PHE A 304 0.01 9.31 12.92
N ASN A 305 0.49 8.26 12.26
CA ASN A 305 -0.33 7.15 11.86
C ASN A 305 -0.78 6.37 13.11
N ALA A 306 -2.05 5.94 13.10
CA ALA A 306 -2.64 5.19 14.20
C ALA A 306 -2.89 3.76 13.71
N SER A 307 -2.17 2.80 14.29
CA SER A 307 -2.31 1.39 13.93
C SER A 307 -3.64 0.83 14.42
N ASN A 308 -4.19 -0.15 13.67
CA ASN A 308 -5.42 -0.87 14.00
C ASN A 308 -6.69 0.00 14.15
N ASN A 309 -6.64 1.26 13.74
CA ASN A 309 -7.77 2.20 13.79
C ASN A 309 -8.91 1.87 12.81
N TRP A 310 -8.61 1.07 11.79
CA TRP A 310 -9.52 0.63 10.75
C TRP A 310 -9.74 -0.89 10.78
N VAL A 311 -10.90 -1.32 10.29
CA VAL A 311 -11.27 -2.73 10.09
C VAL A 311 -12.05 -2.90 8.78
N ASP A 312 -12.24 -4.12 8.31
CA ASP A 312 -12.99 -4.39 7.07
C ASP A 312 -14.48 -4.17 7.24
N LEU A 313 -15.05 -4.69 8.32
CA LEU A 313 -16.45 -4.47 8.67
C LEU A 313 -16.55 -4.08 10.15
N LEU A 314 -17.25 -2.97 10.39
CA LEU A 314 -17.59 -2.46 11.71
C LEU A 314 -19.11 -2.49 11.89
N ILE A 315 -19.60 -3.15 12.92
CA ILE A 315 -21.02 -3.23 13.27
C ILE A 315 -21.17 -2.61 14.65
N ASP A 316 -21.72 -1.40 14.72
CA ASP A 316 -21.88 -0.67 15.96
C ASP A 316 -23.21 -1.02 16.63
N ASP A 317 -23.23 -1.09 17.96
CA ASP A 317 -24.45 -1.12 18.76
C ASP A 317 -25.40 -2.33 18.51
N VAL A 318 -24.88 -3.49 18.10
CA VAL A 318 -25.73 -4.68 17.87
C VAL A 318 -26.26 -5.25 19.19
N ASN A 319 -27.54 -5.59 19.22
CA ASN A 319 -28.16 -6.25 20.37
C ASN A 319 -27.83 -7.74 20.36
N VAL A 320 -27.36 -8.26 21.49
CA VAL A 320 -27.13 -9.69 21.72
C VAL A 320 -28.10 -10.16 22.78
N GLN A 321 -28.92 -11.15 22.41
CA GLN A 321 -29.84 -11.79 23.33
C GLN A 321 -29.17 -13.02 23.92
N SER A 322 -29.14 -13.11 25.25
CA SER A 322 -28.52 -14.24 25.94
C SER A 322 -29.38 -14.69 27.11
N HIS A 323 -29.22 -15.94 27.51
CA HIS A 323 -29.95 -16.49 28.65
C HIS A 323 -29.56 -15.85 29.99
N TYR A 324 -28.44 -15.11 30.04
CA TYR A 324 -27.97 -14.39 31.23
C TYR A 324 -28.42 -12.91 31.25
N GLY A 325 -29.11 -12.46 30.20
CA GLY A 325 -29.50 -11.06 30.02
C GLY A 325 -29.06 -10.53 28.66
N ASP A 326 -29.84 -9.58 28.15
CA ASP A 326 -29.57 -8.92 26.89
C ASP A 326 -28.54 -7.81 27.09
N TYR A 327 -27.67 -7.64 26.10
CA TYR A 327 -26.64 -6.61 26.12
C TYR A 327 -26.37 -6.10 24.71
N LYS A 328 -25.63 -5.01 24.63
CA LYS A 328 -25.26 -4.37 23.37
C LYS A 328 -23.75 -4.33 23.24
N ILE A 329 -23.25 -4.62 22.05
CA ILE A 329 -21.82 -4.60 21.74
C ILE A 329 -21.57 -4.07 20.36
N ASP A 330 -20.31 -3.73 20.10
CA ASP A 330 -19.82 -3.57 18.76
C ASP A 330 -19.07 -4.83 18.30
N ILE A 331 -19.03 -5.07 16.98
CA ILE A 331 -18.32 -6.18 16.34
C ILE A 331 -17.40 -5.64 15.26
N ALA A 332 -16.10 -5.89 15.40
CA ALA A 332 -15.09 -5.59 14.39
C ALA A 332 -14.62 -6.87 13.69
N ILE A 333 -14.56 -6.84 12.37
CA ILE A 333 -14.14 -7.98 11.54
C ILE A 333 -13.03 -7.56 10.59
N ASN A 334 -11.97 -8.37 10.56
CA ASN A 334 -10.91 -8.26 9.56
C ASN A 334 -10.89 -9.49 8.65
N ASN A 335 -10.75 -9.24 7.36
CA ASN A 335 -10.57 -10.20 6.30
C ASN A 335 -9.06 -10.43 6.07
N LYS A 336 -8.36 -10.94 7.09
CA LYS A 336 -6.96 -11.36 6.95
C LYS A 336 -6.90 -12.83 6.54
N GLY A 337 -6.55 -13.09 5.27
CA GLY A 337 -6.37 -14.43 4.71
C GLY A 337 -7.68 -15.16 4.37
N ASN A 338 -7.61 -16.49 4.18
CA ASN A 338 -8.74 -17.29 3.69
C ASN A 338 -9.87 -17.55 4.71
N ALA A 339 -9.81 -16.95 5.90
CA ALA A 339 -10.79 -17.17 6.96
C ALA A 339 -11.03 -15.88 7.77
N PRO A 340 -11.93 -15.00 7.31
CA PRO A 340 -12.34 -13.81 8.05
C PRO A 340 -12.86 -14.18 9.44
N ARG A 341 -12.40 -13.45 10.47
CA ARG A 341 -12.75 -13.71 11.87
C ARG A 341 -13.17 -12.42 12.56
N ILE A 342 -13.99 -12.57 13.59
CA ILE A 342 -14.27 -11.50 14.54
C ILE A 342 -12.94 -11.13 15.23
N LYS A 343 -12.48 -9.90 14.97
CA LYS A 343 -11.22 -9.35 15.48
C LYS A 343 -11.39 -8.84 16.90
N GLU A 344 -12.51 -8.18 17.20
CA GLU A 344 -12.76 -7.51 18.48
C GLU A 344 -14.26 -7.45 18.75
N LEU A 345 -14.62 -7.45 20.04
CA LEU A 345 -15.98 -7.37 20.57
C LEU A 345 -16.00 -6.44 21.78
N GLY A 346 -17.10 -5.72 21.97
CA GLY A 346 -17.32 -4.88 23.16
C GLY A 346 -17.23 -3.39 22.83
N ASP A 347 -16.58 -2.61 23.71
CA ASP A 347 -16.27 -1.20 23.44
C ASP A 347 -15.05 -1.12 22.52
N ILE A 348 -15.31 -0.94 21.23
CA ILE A 348 -14.26 -0.80 20.22
C ILE A 348 -13.99 0.66 19.90
N SER A 349 -14.16 1.57 20.86
CA SER A 349 -13.84 3.00 20.69
C SER A 349 -12.36 3.28 20.36
N SER A 350 -11.47 2.29 20.40
CA SER A 350 -10.13 2.37 19.83
C SER A 350 -10.14 2.19 18.29
N ILE A 351 -11.07 1.40 17.75
CA ILE A 351 -11.36 1.13 16.33
C ILE A 351 -12.52 2.01 15.88
N ARG A 352 -12.22 3.10 15.18
CA ARG A 352 -13.24 4.14 14.93
C ARG A 352 -13.99 3.98 13.63
N ARG A 353 -13.47 3.21 12.66
CA ARG A 353 -14.01 3.15 11.30
C ARG A 353 -13.86 1.76 10.69
N GLY A 354 -14.90 1.32 9.98
CA GLY A 354 -14.84 0.19 9.07
C GLY A 354 -14.79 0.65 7.62
N TYR A 355 -14.14 -0.10 6.73
CA TYR A 355 -14.32 0.10 5.28
C TYR A 355 -15.78 -0.06 4.89
N THR A 356 -16.46 -1.03 5.51
CA THR A 356 -17.91 -1.10 5.61
C THR A 356 -18.34 -0.88 7.07
N GLN A 357 -19.37 -0.08 7.29
CA GLN A 357 -19.87 0.22 8.63
C GLN A 357 -21.40 0.30 8.67
N ILE A 358 -22.00 -0.21 9.74
CA ILE A 358 -23.43 -0.05 10.02
C ILE A 358 -23.72 0.25 11.50
N ASP A 359 -24.69 1.12 11.74
CA ASP A 359 -25.38 1.24 13.03
C ASP A 359 -26.43 0.11 13.12
N ALA A 360 -26.21 -0.81 14.06
CA ALA A 360 -27.02 -1.99 14.31
C ALA A 360 -27.87 -1.86 15.59
N ASN A 361 -28.13 -0.64 16.08
CA ASN A 361 -28.91 -0.38 17.30
C ASN A 361 -30.31 -1.02 17.35
N LYS A 362 -30.92 -1.28 16.20
CA LYS A 362 -32.22 -1.93 16.03
C LYS A 362 -32.11 -3.39 15.57
N LEU A 363 -30.89 -3.87 15.39
CA LEU A 363 -30.60 -5.21 14.90
C LEU A 363 -30.21 -6.13 16.06
N VAL A 364 -30.55 -7.41 15.90
CA VAL A 364 -30.24 -8.48 16.86
C VAL A 364 -29.30 -9.46 16.19
N TYR A 365 -28.19 -9.76 16.86
CA TYR A 365 -27.25 -10.81 16.46
C TYR A 365 -27.91 -12.17 16.52
N ASN A 366 -27.71 -12.98 15.48
CA ASN A 366 -28.14 -14.36 15.46
C ASN A 366 -27.11 -15.21 14.70
N PRO A 367 -26.60 -16.31 15.29
CA PRO A 367 -25.58 -17.14 14.64
C PRO A 367 -26.12 -17.87 13.39
N GLY A 368 -27.44 -17.89 13.18
CA GLY A 368 -28.11 -18.65 12.13
C GLY A 368 -28.15 -20.14 12.43
N LYS A 369 -28.34 -20.94 11.37
CA LYS A 369 -28.32 -22.41 11.41
C LYS A 369 -27.48 -22.98 10.27
N GLY A 370 -27.13 -24.26 10.39
CA GLY A 370 -26.35 -24.97 9.38
C GLY A 370 -27.20 -25.52 8.25
N PHE A 371 -26.74 -25.36 7.01
CA PHE A 371 -27.28 -26.06 5.84
C PHE A 371 -26.47 -27.34 5.59
N SER A 372 -27.12 -28.49 5.62
CA SER A 372 -26.45 -29.77 5.43
C SER A 372 -26.29 -30.12 3.96
N LEU A 373 -25.06 -30.32 3.52
CA LEU A 373 -24.71 -30.74 2.16
C LEU A 373 -24.88 -32.26 2.03
N THR A 374 -26.12 -32.70 1.86
CA THR A 374 -26.45 -34.11 1.60
C THR A 374 -26.46 -34.44 0.11
N GLU A 375 -26.80 -33.46 -0.74
CA GLU A 375 -26.85 -33.60 -2.21
C GLU A 375 -26.03 -32.48 -2.90
N PRO A 376 -25.58 -32.70 -4.16
CA PRO A 376 -24.91 -31.67 -4.94
C PRO A 376 -25.73 -30.39 -5.08
N ILE A 377 -25.11 -29.25 -4.78
CA ILE A 377 -25.75 -27.93 -4.84
C ILE A 377 -24.86 -26.92 -5.57
N LYS A 378 -25.49 -26.14 -6.44
CA LYS A 378 -24.87 -25.00 -7.11
C LYS A 378 -25.35 -23.71 -6.47
N LEU A 379 -24.44 -22.97 -5.83
CA LEU A 379 -24.73 -21.69 -5.21
C LEU A 379 -24.37 -20.54 -6.14
N ASN A 380 -25.36 -20.00 -6.84
CA ASN A 380 -25.25 -18.65 -7.40
C ASN A 380 -25.70 -17.60 -6.35
N LYS A 381 -25.50 -16.30 -6.63
CA LYS A 381 -25.88 -15.22 -5.70
C LYS A 381 -27.36 -15.27 -5.26
N ARG A 382 -28.29 -15.60 -6.17
CA ARG A 382 -29.73 -15.67 -5.87
C ARG A 382 -30.03 -16.80 -4.89
N HIS A 383 -29.57 -18.00 -5.21
CA HIS A 383 -29.79 -19.19 -4.39
C HIS A 383 -29.14 -19.05 -3.01
N TYR A 384 -27.90 -18.53 -2.93
CA TYR A 384 -27.27 -18.30 -1.63
C TYR A 384 -28.03 -17.23 -0.83
N LYS A 385 -28.51 -16.15 -1.47
CA LYS A 385 -29.37 -15.14 -0.81
C LYS A 385 -30.66 -15.75 -0.26
N GLU A 386 -31.27 -16.71 -0.95
CA GLU A 386 -32.45 -17.43 -0.48
C GLU A 386 -32.16 -18.31 0.74
N LEU A 387 -31.02 -19.01 0.76
CA LEU A 387 -30.60 -19.78 1.94
C LEU A 387 -30.35 -18.87 3.16
N LEU A 388 -29.69 -17.74 2.94
CA LEU A 388 -29.46 -16.72 3.99
C LEU A 388 -30.81 -16.20 4.55
N LYS A 389 -31.79 -15.93 3.68
CA LYS A 389 -33.16 -15.54 4.07
C LYS A 389 -33.92 -16.61 4.85
N GLN A 390 -33.55 -17.88 4.70
CA GLN A 390 -34.11 -18.99 5.47
C GLN A 390 -33.40 -19.22 6.80
N GLY A 391 -32.37 -18.41 7.11
CA GLY A 391 -31.61 -18.47 8.34
C GLY A 391 -30.30 -19.28 8.25
N TYR A 392 -29.90 -19.76 7.07
CA TYR A 392 -28.67 -20.54 6.93
C TYR A 392 -27.45 -19.64 6.80
N SER A 393 -26.52 -19.69 7.75
CA SER A 393 -25.30 -18.87 7.81
C SER A 393 -24.02 -19.65 7.54
N CYS A 394 -24.06 -20.98 7.65
CA CYS A 394 -22.93 -21.87 7.43
C CYS A 394 -23.38 -23.21 6.82
N PHE A 395 -22.40 -24.00 6.39
CA PHE A 395 -22.60 -25.30 5.76
C PHE A 395 -21.94 -26.43 6.57
N SER A 396 -22.58 -27.59 6.59
CA SER A 396 -22.06 -28.83 7.19
C SER A 396 -22.12 -29.98 6.18
N GLY A 397 -21.47 -31.11 6.48
CA GLY A 397 -21.45 -32.28 5.59
C GLY A 397 -20.34 -32.24 4.55
N ASP A 398 -20.62 -32.79 3.36
CA ASP A 398 -19.64 -33.02 2.30
C ASP A 398 -19.50 -31.79 1.39
N PHE A 399 -18.37 -31.09 1.53
CA PHE A 399 -18.07 -29.90 0.73
C PHE A 399 -17.71 -30.23 -0.73
N ALA A 400 -17.42 -31.49 -1.09
CA ALA A 400 -17.25 -31.89 -2.48
C ALA A 400 -18.56 -31.74 -3.28
N LYS A 401 -19.71 -31.68 -2.59
CA LYS A 401 -21.03 -31.46 -3.17
C LYS A 401 -21.37 -29.99 -3.39
N LEU A 402 -20.49 -29.06 -3.03
CA LEU A 402 -20.75 -27.62 -3.13
C LEU A 402 -19.99 -26.98 -4.30
N ASP A 403 -20.73 -26.53 -5.31
CA ASP A 403 -20.22 -25.66 -6.38
C ASP A 403 -20.61 -24.20 -6.07
N ASN A 404 -19.71 -23.45 -5.44
CA ASN A 404 -19.93 -22.04 -5.10
C ASN A 404 -19.55 -21.11 -6.26
N ARG A 405 -20.57 -20.52 -6.92
CA ARG A 405 -20.44 -19.52 -7.98
C ARG A 405 -21.02 -18.16 -7.58
N SER A 406 -21.20 -17.91 -6.29
CA SER A 406 -21.79 -16.66 -5.79
C SER A 406 -20.76 -15.54 -5.62
N HIS A 407 -19.47 -15.88 -5.56
CA HIS A 407 -18.37 -15.03 -5.10
C HIS A 407 -18.43 -14.62 -3.62
N TRP A 408 -19.44 -15.08 -2.86
CA TRP A 408 -19.47 -14.90 -1.41
C TRP A 408 -18.72 -16.02 -0.69
N PRO A 409 -18.08 -15.73 0.45
CA PRO A 409 -17.44 -16.76 1.28
C PRO A 409 -18.45 -17.81 1.76
N VAL A 410 -17.97 -19.04 1.91
CA VAL A 410 -18.72 -20.16 2.48
C VAL A 410 -18.00 -20.59 3.74
N TYR A 411 -18.76 -20.71 4.83
CA TYR A 411 -18.23 -21.11 6.13
C TYR A 411 -18.67 -22.51 6.49
N ARG A 412 -17.74 -23.29 7.04
CA ARG A 412 -18.08 -24.54 7.72
C ARG A 412 -18.67 -24.21 9.09
N CYS A 413 -19.78 -24.85 9.45
CA CYS A 413 -20.33 -24.73 10.79
C CYS A 413 -19.34 -25.24 11.84
N GLN A 414 -19.12 -24.46 12.91
CA GLN A 414 -18.23 -24.81 14.01
C GLN A 414 -19.02 -24.97 15.31
N GLY A 415 -18.95 -26.16 15.91
CA GLY A 415 -19.54 -26.44 17.23
C GLY A 415 -21.04 -26.17 17.33
N ALA A 416 -21.52 -25.92 18.55
CA ALA A 416 -22.89 -25.49 18.81
C ALA A 416 -23.06 -24.00 18.46
N PHE A 417 -24.20 -23.65 17.84
CA PHE A 417 -24.59 -22.28 17.55
C PHE A 417 -24.83 -21.53 18.85
N ASP A 418 -23.85 -20.73 19.27
CA ASP A 418 -23.98 -19.89 20.46
C ASP A 418 -24.76 -18.62 20.12
N SER A 419 -25.74 -18.29 20.96
CA SER A 419 -26.46 -17.02 20.90
C SER A 419 -25.55 -15.79 21.00
N GLN A 420 -24.33 -15.97 21.49
CA GLN A 420 -23.35 -14.90 21.70
C GLN A 420 -22.21 -14.96 20.67
N PRO A 421 -21.82 -13.80 20.09
CA PRO A 421 -20.64 -13.75 19.23
C PRO A 421 -19.37 -14.02 20.03
N LYS A 422 -18.39 -14.66 19.39
CA LYS A 422 -17.11 -15.05 20.02
C LYS A 422 -15.92 -14.44 19.30
N LEU A 423 -14.97 -13.94 20.08
CA LEU A 423 -13.70 -13.48 19.56
C LEU A 423 -13.01 -14.60 18.76
N HIS A 424 -12.43 -14.26 17.62
CA HIS A 424 -11.76 -15.18 16.70
C HIS A 424 -12.65 -16.27 16.06
N ALA A 425 -13.96 -16.28 16.32
CA ALA A 425 -14.88 -17.14 15.58
C ALA A 425 -15.02 -16.67 14.13
N SER A 426 -15.44 -17.60 13.27
CA SER A 426 -15.83 -17.28 11.90
C SER A 426 -16.91 -16.20 11.89
N ALA A 427 -16.72 -15.16 11.08
CA ALA A 427 -17.73 -14.11 10.90
C ALA A 427 -18.82 -14.60 9.94
N ALA A 428 -19.71 -15.48 10.41
CA ALA A 428 -20.79 -16.06 9.63
C ALA A 428 -22.09 -16.04 10.46
N PHE A 429 -22.87 -14.97 10.33
CA PHE A 429 -24.05 -14.75 11.17
C PHE A 429 -25.06 -13.83 10.47
N LEU A 430 -26.20 -13.65 11.12
CA LEU A 430 -27.36 -12.92 10.59
C LEU A 430 -27.72 -11.78 11.55
N LEU A 431 -28.27 -10.71 10.98
CA LEU A 431 -28.78 -9.58 11.72
C LEU A 431 -30.29 -9.43 11.49
N TYR A 432 -31.06 -9.58 12.56
CA TYR A 432 -32.51 -9.53 12.56
C TYR A 432 -33.01 -8.15 12.97
N GLN A 433 -34.14 -7.72 12.40
CA GLN A 433 -34.94 -6.63 12.95
C GLN A 433 -36.36 -7.16 13.14
N GLY A 434 -36.75 -7.36 14.41
CA GLY A 434 -37.92 -8.16 14.74
C GLY A 434 -37.75 -9.59 14.23
N GLN A 435 -38.74 -10.12 13.49
CA GLN A 435 -38.68 -11.47 12.92
C GLN A 435 -38.06 -11.53 11.51
N THR A 436 -37.64 -10.38 10.94
CA THR A 436 -37.09 -10.33 9.58
C THR A 436 -35.58 -10.27 9.59
N ILE A 437 -34.93 -11.14 8.81
CA ILE A 437 -33.49 -11.05 8.57
C ILE A 437 -33.22 -9.88 7.63
N LYS A 438 -32.48 -8.87 8.10
CA LYS A 438 -32.12 -7.68 7.31
C LYS A 438 -30.79 -7.85 6.61
N TYR A 439 -29.81 -8.44 7.30
CA TYR A 439 -28.47 -8.63 6.76
C TYR A 439 -27.94 -10.02 7.07
N ALA A 440 -27.08 -10.51 6.18
CA ALA A 440 -26.15 -11.59 6.45
C ALA A 440 -24.73 -11.03 6.48
N VAL A 441 -23.94 -11.49 7.43
CA VAL A 441 -22.50 -11.20 7.53
C VAL A 441 -21.75 -12.47 7.16
N LEU A 442 -20.99 -12.40 6.06
CA LEU A 442 -20.13 -13.48 5.57
C LEU A 442 -18.69 -12.97 5.44
N GLY A 443 -17.98 -12.93 6.54
CA GLY A 443 -16.68 -12.31 6.67
C GLY A 443 -16.81 -10.81 6.79
N SER A 444 -16.11 -10.08 5.93
CA SER A 444 -16.32 -8.63 5.77
C SER A 444 -17.51 -8.30 4.87
N GLU A 445 -18.11 -9.29 4.20
CA GLU A 445 -19.26 -9.07 3.32
C GLU A 445 -20.52 -8.81 4.16
N LEU A 446 -21.09 -7.62 4.02
CA LEU A 446 -22.38 -7.25 4.59
C LEU A 446 -23.47 -7.30 3.50
N ILE A 447 -24.25 -8.38 3.50
CA ILE A 447 -25.22 -8.67 2.45
C ILE A 447 -26.61 -8.24 2.90
N LYS A 448 -27.20 -7.27 2.20
CA LYS A 448 -28.57 -6.80 2.42
C LYS A 448 -29.59 -7.81 1.86
N LEU A 449 -30.50 -8.28 2.72
CA LEU A 449 -31.43 -9.37 2.40
C LEU A 449 -32.86 -8.93 2.07
N ASN A 450 -33.27 -7.71 2.40
CA ASN A 450 -34.56 -7.19 1.94
C ASN A 450 -34.64 -7.02 0.42
#